data_AF-A0AA50HSI8-F1
#
_entry.id   AF-A0AA50HSI8-F1
#
_cell.length_a   1.000
_cell.length_b   1.000
_cell.length_c   1.000
_cell.angle_alpha   90.00
_cell.angle_beta   90.00
_cell.angle_gamma   90.00
#
_symmetry.space_group_name_H-M   'P 1'
#
loop_
_entity.id
_entity.type
_entity.pdbx_description
1 polymer ?
#
loop_
_entity_poly.entity_id
_entity_poly.type
_entity_poly.pdbx_seq_one_letter_code
_entity_poly.pdbx_strand_id
1 'polypeptide(L)'
;MPHSPSAKLTSPMNFSPASFFSFLIPMQLGRELIMPLGLAVTFGLTFSPAAKVMAQTPSTDPDFASVKQQLETKQFKVLLSPPPQRGAYGLINAESRTIWIHPLTFELGIAVPVIIHEAVHAAQVCKGKGQLAPLGVTAEPLVYAQPFWLRYGNIHRQDLEREAFTIQTQPNRMALVSGYLNQFCPSR
;
A
#
# COMPACT_ATOMS: atom_id res chain seq x y z
N MET A 1 20.63 -5.63 -26.37
CA MET A 1 19.80 -6.36 -25.39
C MET A 1 20.07 -5.76 -24.02
N PRO A 2 19.11 -5.21 -23.27
CA PRO A 2 19.40 -4.73 -21.94
C PRO A 2 19.25 -5.88 -20.94
N HIS A 3 20.31 -6.12 -20.16
CA HIS A 3 20.35 -7.09 -19.08
C HIS A 3 19.41 -6.67 -17.94
N SER A 4 18.54 -7.58 -17.49
CA SER A 4 17.81 -7.44 -16.23
C SER A 4 18.81 -7.31 -15.07
N PRO A 5 18.58 -6.41 -14.10
CA PRO A 5 19.40 -6.34 -12.91
C PRO A 5 19.15 -7.59 -12.06
N SER A 6 20.10 -8.53 -12.10
CA SER A 6 20.10 -9.71 -11.24
C SER A 6 20.57 -9.30 -9.84
N ALA A 7 19.69 -8.68 -9.06
CA ALA A 7 19.94 -8.46 -7.64
C ALA A 7 19.86 -9.83 -6.93
N LYS A 8 21.02 -10.35 -6.49
CA LYS A 8 21.10 -11.60 -5.72
C LYS A 8 20.29 -11.48 -4.43
N LEU A 9 19.27 -12.32 -4.31
CA LEU A 9 18.47 -12.53 -3.11
C LEU A 9 19.37 -13.20 -2.05
N THR A 10 19.71 -12.49 -0.97
CA THR A 10 20.49 -13.05 0.14
C THR A 10 19.58 -13.68 1.19
N SER A 11 20.01 -14.84 1.71
CA SER A 11 19.38 -15.70 2.73
C SER A 11 18.69 -15.01 3.90
N PRO A 12 17.70 -15.67 4.54
CA PRO A 12 16.83 -15.04 5.53
C PRO A 12 17.57 -14.78 6.85
N MET A 13 17.58 -13.53 7.29
CA MET A 13 17.80 -13.19 8.70
C MET A 13 16.47 -13.32 9.46
N ASN A 14 16.56 -13.76 10.71
CA ASN A 14 15.44 -13.90 11.65
C ASN A 14 14.71 -12.55 11.83
N PHE A 15 13.51 -12.42 11.26
CA PHE A 15 12.62 -11.29 11.51
C PHE A 15 11.50 -11.71 12.47
N SER A 16 11.29 -10.91 13.51
CA SER A 16 10.28 -11.15 14.55
C SER A 16 8.86 -11.15 13.96
N PRO A 17 8.04 -12.21 14.18
CA PRO A 17 6.68 -12.31 13.62
C PRO A 17 5.66 -11.34 14.24
N ALA A 18 6.02 -10.63 15.31
CA ALA A 18 5.07 -9.94 16.18
C ALA A 18 4.49 -8.62 15.62
N SER A 19 4.99 -8.11 14.50
CA SER A 19 4.53 -6.82 13.94
C SER A 19 3.63 -6.93 12.69
N PHE A 20 3.27 -8.14 12.26
CA PHE A 20 2.43 -8.36 11.06
C PHE A 20 1.08 -9.04 11.35
N PHE A 21 0.81 -9.41 12.61
CA PHE A 21 -0.45 -10.06 13.00
C PHE A 21 -1.53 -9.02 13.33
N SER A 22 -2.16 -8.48 12.29
CA SER A 22 -3.57 -8.08 12.23
C SER A 22 -3.76 -7.14 11.03
N PHE A 23 -5.01 -6.98 10.62
CA PHE A 23 -5.48 -5.95 9.68
C PHE A 23 -5.51 -6.34 8.21
N LEU A 24 -6.51 -7.15 7.87
CA LEU A 24 -7.30 -6.99 6.65
C LEU A 24 -8.67 -7.69 6.79
N ILE A 25 -9.64 -7.11 7.51
CA ILE A 25 -11.08 -7.26 7.19
C ILE A 25 -11.87 -6.07 7.78
N PRO A 26 -12.75 -5.41 7.02
CA PRO A 26 -14.08 -5.08 7.53
C PRO A 26 -15.06 -6.10 6.94
N MET A 27 -15.52 -7.01 7.80
CA MET A 27 -16.69 -7.83 7.49
C MET A 27 -17.89 -6.89 7.35
N GLN A 28 -18.49 -6.85 6.17
CA GLN A 28 -19.84 -6.33 6.02
C GLN A 28 -20.80 -7.44 6.46
N LEU A 29 -21.28 -7.39 7.71
CA LEU A 29 -22.41 -8.22 8.14
C LEU A 29 -23.54 -7.29 8.55
N GLY A 30 -24.50 -7.14 7.63
CA GLY A 30 -25.76 -6.46 7.91
C GLY A 30 -26.56 -7.24 8.94
N ARG A 31 -27.15 -6.51 9.89
CA ARG A 31 -28.28 -6.99 10.67
C ARG A 31 -29.11 -5.81 11.16
N GLU A 32 -30.20 -5.58 10.43
CA GLU A 32 -31.34 -4.77 10.85
C GLU A 32 -31.90 -5.35 12.16
N LEU A 33 -32.08 -4.52 13.19
CA LEU A 33 -32.89 -4.86 14.35
C LEU A 33 -33.58 -3.61 14.94
N ILE A 34 -34.82 -3.42 14.52
CA ILE A 34 -36.02 -3.06 15.30
C ILE A 34 -35.80 -2.23 16.59
N MET A 35 -36.28 -0.99 16.52
CA MET A 35 -36.57 -0.05 17.62
C MET A 35 -37.61 -0.63 18.61
N PRO A 36 -37.49 -0.33 19.92
CA PRO A 36 -38.67 0.06 20.65
C PRO A 36 -38.51 1.41 21.35
N LEU A 37 -39.58 2.19 21.21
CA LEU A 37 -39.88 3.45 21.87
C LEU A 37 -39.78 3.30 23.41
N GLY A 38 -38.94 4.11 24.06
CA GLY A 38 -38.77 4.09 25.51
C GLY A 38 -38.39 5.45 26.07
N LEU A 39 -39.39 6.13 26.65
CA LEU A 39 -39.36 7.12 27.74
C LEU A 39 -38.09 7.96 27.96
N ALA A 40 -38.18 9.25 27.63
CA ALA A 40 -37.16 10.26 27.95
C ALA A 40 -37.21 10.64 29.44
N VAL A 41 -36.13 10.35 30.17
CA VAL A 41 -35.81 10.95 31.47
C VAL A 41 -34.64 11.90 31.25
N THR A 42 -34.89 13.20 31.36
CA THR A 42 -33.89 14.26 31.18
C THR A 42 -33.00 14.36 32.40
N PHE A 43 -31.86 13.68 32.39
CA PHE A 43 -30.77 13.94 33.32
C PHE A 43 -29.79 14.92 32.68
N GLY A 44 -29.75 16.14 33.21
CA GLY A 44 -28.78 17.17 32.85
C GLY A 44 -27.38 16.75 33.29
N LEU A 45 -26.56 16.33 32.32
CA LEU A 45 -25.12 16.20 32.47
C LEU A 45 -24.48 16.93 31.30
N THR A 46 -23.82 18.05 31.60
CA THR A 46 -23.02 18.82 30.66
C THR A 46 -21.77 18.00 30.28
N PHE A 47 -21.90 17.13 29.29
CA PHE A 47 -20.77 16.44 28.67
C PHE A 47 -20.18 17.36 27.58
N SER A 48 -19.19 18.16 27.96
CA SER A 48 -18.23 18.72 27.01
C SER A 48 -16.93 17.92 27.10
N PRO A 49 -16.68 16.96 26.21
CA PRO A 49 -15.35 16.70 25.74
C PRO A 49 -15.22 17.40 24.39
N ALA A 50 -14.52 18.54 24.37
CA ALA A 50 -13.80 18.92 23.17
C ALA A 50 -12.74 17.82 22.98
N ALA A 51 -13.11 16.77 22.25
CA ALA A 51 -12.15 15.78 21.78
C ALA A 51 -11.23 16.54 20.81
N LYS A 52 -10.09 16.99 21.34
CA LYS A 52 -8.95 17.36 20.51
C LYS A 52 -8.56 16.07 19.77
N VAL A 53 -9.04 15.94 18.54
CA VAL A 53 -8.46 15.03 17.57
C VAL A 53 -7.01 15.51 17.43
N MET A 54 -6.10 14.82 18.11
CA MET A 54 -4.68 14.94 17.84
C MET A 54 -4.51 14.47 16.40
N ALA A 55 -4.39 15.40 15.47
CA ALA A 55 -3.90 15.11 14.14
C ALA A 55 -2.55 14.42 14.33
N GLN A 56 -2.52 13.10 14.13
CA GLN A 56 -1.29 12.35 14.16
C GLN A 56 -0.40 12.92 13.05
N THR A 57 0.78 13.37 13.45
CA THR A 57 1.78 13.97 12.57
C THR A 57 2.00 13.02 11.38
N PRO A 58 2.00 13.50 10.12
CA PRO A 58 2.37 12.66 8.97
C PRO A 58 3.67 11.93 9.31
N SER A 59 3.70 10.60 9.18
CA SER A 59 4.80 9.85 9.78
C SER A 59 6.14 10.31 9.22
N THR A 60 7.09 10.51 10.12
CA THR A 60 8.47 10.90 9.83
C THR A 60 9.30 9.71 9.34
N ASP A 61 8.67 8.69 8.78
CA ASP A 61 9.37 7.48 8.35
C ASP A 61 10.27 7.84 7.14
N PRO A 62 11.61 7.74 7.30
CA PRO A 62 12.54 8.14 6.25
C PRO A 62 12.42 7.26 5.00
N ASP A 63 12.04 5.99 5.16
CA ASP A 63 11.83 5.08 4.03
C ASP A 63 10.59 5.53 3.23
N PHE A 64 9.49 5.84 3.92
CA PHE A 64 8.29 6.37 3.26
C PHE A 64 8.60 7.67 2.50
N ALA A 65 9.27 8.62 3.17
CA ALA A 65 9.64 9.90 2.58
C ALA A 65 10.56 9.72 1.35
N SER A 66 11.51 8.80 1.43
CA SER A 66 12.43 8.48 0.32
C SER A 66 11.69 7.91 -0.89
N VAL A 67 10.79 6.95 -0.70
CA VAL A 67 10.00 6.38 -1.81
C VAL A 67 9.07 7.42 -2.41
N LYS A 68 8.40 8.22 -1.56
CA LYS A 68 7.54 9.32 -2.01
C LYS A 68 8.31 10.31 -2.88
N GLN A 69 9.49 10.75 -2.44
CA GLN A 69 10.33 11.67 -3.21
C GLN A 69 10.77 11.09 -4.55
N GLN A 70 11.14 9.80 -4.58
CA GLN A 70 11.48 9.12 -5.82
C GLN A 70 10.31 9.11 -6.79
N LEU A 71 9.10 8.75 -6.33
CA LEU A 71 7.88 8.76 -7.15
C LEU A 71 7.57 10.16 -7.71
N GLU A 72 7.66 11.19 -6.87
CA GLU A 72 7.38 12.58 -7.25
C GLU A 72 8.40 13.10 -8.28
N THR A 73 9.67 12.73 -8.14
CA THR A 73 10.72 13.03 -9.12
C THR A 73 10.45 12.36 -10.47
N LYS A 74 9.74 11.22 -10.48
CA LYS A 74 9.27 10.53 -11.69
C LYS A 74 7.88 11.00 -12.17
N GLN A 75 7.43 12.15 -11.69
CA GLN A 75 6.16 12.79 -12.05
C GLN A 75 4.90 11.99 -11.67
N PHE A 76 4.98 11.16 -10.64
CA PHE A 76 3.79 10.64 -9.98
C PHE A 76 3.35 11.62 -8.89
N LYS A 77 2.04 11.80 -8.73
CA LYS A 77 1.48 12.60 -7.65
C LYS A 77 1.15 11.68 -6.48
N VAL A 78 1.80 11.84 -5.34
CA VAL A 78 1.50 11.05 -4.14
C VAL A 78 0.61 11.86 -3.19
N LEU A 79 -0.63 11.41 -3.03
CA LEU A 79 -1.66 12.03 -2.19
C LEU A 79 -1.83 11.25 -0.89
N LEU A 80 -1.69 11.93 0.25
CA LEU A 80 -2.05 11.39 1.55
C LEU A 80 -3.54 11.62 1.82
N SER A 81 -4.39 10.83 1.18
CA SER A 81 -5.84 10.89 1.34
C SER A 81 -6.47 9.52 1.06
N PRO A 82 -7.71 9.27 1.52
CA PRO A 82 -8.41 8.03 1.20
C PRO A 82 -8.50 7.81 -0.32
N PRO A 83 -8.15 6.62 -0.82
CA PRO A 83 -8.34 6.28 -2.24
C PRO A 83 -9.81 6.34 -2.66
N PRO A 84 -10.10 6.62 -3.94
CA PRO A 84 -11.48 6.58 -4.47
C PRO A 84 -12.11 5.18 -4.38
N GLN A 85 -11.29 4.13 -4.35
CA GLN A 85 -11.74 2.76 -4.12
C GLN A 85 -11.89 2.49 -2.61
N ARG A 86 -13.11 2.21 -2.16
CA ARG A 86 -13.40 1.89 -0.75
C ARG A 86 -12.62 0.65 -0.29
N GLY A 87 -12.10 0.72 0.93
CA GLY A 87 -11.35 -0.37 1.56
C GLY A 87 -9.91 -0.53 1.08
N ALA A 88 -9.44 0.30 0.14
CA ALA A 88 -8.05 0.30 -0.29
C ALA A 88 -7.19 1.17 0.64
N TYR A 89 -6.01 0.67 0.99
CA TYR A 89 -4.99 1.43 1.72
C TYR A 89 -4.04 2.20 0.79
N GLY A 90 -3.78 1.64 -0.39
CA GLY A 90 -3.03 2.26 -1.48
C GLY A 90 -3.81 2.11 -2.78
N LEU A 91 -3.64 3.05 -3.70
CA LEU A 91 -4.14 2.91 -5.06
C LEU A 91 -3.31 3.75 -6.01
N ILE A 92 -2.94 3.19 -7.15
CA ILE A 92 -2.42 3.92 -8.31
C ILE A 92 -3.49 4.06 -9.39
N ASN A 93 -3.57 5.23 -10.01
CA ASN A 93 -4.24 5.44 -11.28
C ASN A 93 -3.17 5.69 -12.35
N ALA A 94 -3.05 4.76 -13.29
CA ALA A 94 -2.01 4.78 -14.32
C ALA A 94 -2.13 5.98 -15.28
N GLU A 95 -3.36 6.36 -15.64
CA GLU A 95 -3.66 7.43 -16.58
C GLU A 95 -3.24 8.80 -16.03
N SER A 96 -3.69 9.11 -14.81
CA SER A 96 -3.40 10.37 -14.12
C SER A 96 -2.07 10.37 -13.36
N ARG A 97 -1.38 9.22 -13.28
CA ARG A 97 -0.17 9.01 -12.46
C ARG A 97 -0.34 9.45 -11.01
N THR A 98 -1.55 9.30 -10.49
CA THR A 98 -1.86 9.64 -9.09
C THR A 98 -1.81 8.39 -8.24
N ILE A 99 -1.14 8.49 -7.11
CA ILE A 99 -1.04 7.46 -6.08
C ILE A 99 -1.72 8.02 -4.83
N TRP A 100 -2.71 7.32 -4.32
CA TRP A 100 -3.33 7.61 -3.03
C TRP A 100 -2.75 6.67 -1.98
N ILE A 101 -2.35 7.23 -0.84
CA ILE A 101 -1.98 6.49 0.36
C ILE A 101 -2.94 6.91 1.46
N HIS A 102 -3.72 5.97 1.96
CA HIS A 102 -4.68 6.22 3.01
C HIS A 102 -3.96 6.62 4.31
N PRO A 103 -4.28 7.76 4.96
CA PRO A 103 -3.56 8.21 6.17
C PRO A 103 -3.57 7.21 7.33
N LEU A 104 -4.65 6.42 7.48
CA LEU A 104 -4.73 5.31 8.45
C LEU A 104 -3.54 4.32 8.38
N THR A 105 -2.86 4.19 7.23
CA THR A 105 -1.70 3.31 7.09
C THR A 105 -0.54 3.68 8.03
N PHE A 106 -0.40 4.96 8.39
CA PHE A 106 0.60 5.41 9.35
C PHE A 106 0.26 4.95 10.76
N GLU A 107 -1.00 5.05 11.17
CA GLU A 107 -1.46 4.62 12.49
C GLU A 107 -1.38 3.09 12.64
N LEU A 108 -1.61 2.37 11.54
CA LEU A 108 -1.49 0.91 11.47
C LEU A 108 -0.04 0.42 11.34
N GLY A 109 0.94 1.31 11.16
CA GLY A 109 2.35 0.92 10.97
C GLY A 109 2.64 0.23 9.63
N ILE A 110 1.78 0.40 8.62
CA ILE A 110 1.89 -0.26 7.30
C ILE A 110 2.13 0.72 6.15
N ALA A 111 2.43 2.00 6.43
CA ALA A 111 2.62 3.00 5.39
C ALA A 111 3.77 2.66 4.42
N VAL A 112 4.92 2.20 4.94
CA VAL A 112 6.08 1.79 4.11
C VAL A 112 5.73 0.62 3.17
N PRO A 113 5.22 -0.53 3.65
CA PRO A 113 4.86 -1.61 2.72
C PRO A 113 3.80 -1.18 1.69
N VAL A 114 2.84 -0.33 2.06
CA VAL A 114 1.83 0.19 1.11
C VAL A 114 2.48 1.07 0.03
N ILE A 115 3.32 2.04 0.38
CA ILE A 115 3.96 2.89 -0.65
C ILE A 115 4.95 2.11 -1.53
N ILE A 116 5.61 1.09 -0.97
CA ILE A 116 6.44 0.17 -1.77
C ILE A 116 5.59 -0.56 -2.81
N HIS A 117 4.43 -1.07 -2.41
CA HIS A 117 3.49 -1.75 -3.30
C HIS A 117 3.07 -0.83 -4.46
N GLU A 118 2.61 0.38 -4.15
CA GLU A 118 2.20 1.35 -5.17
C GLU A 118 3.37 1.81 -6.04
N ALA A 119 4.59 1.86 -5.51
CA ALA A 119 5.78 2.19 -6.27
C ALA A 119 6.19 1.09 -7.27
N VAL A 120 5.93 -0.18 -6.96
CA VAL A 120 6.06 -1.27 -7.94
C VAL A 120 5.07 -1.07 -9.08
N HIS A 121 3.81 -0.75 -8.76
CA HIS A 121 2.84 -0.42 -9.80
C HIS A 121 3.25 0.80 -10.62
N ALA A 122 3.85 1.82 -10.02
CA ALA A 122 4.40 2.96 -10.76
C ALA A 122 5.48 2.52 -11.77
N ALA A 123 6.40 1.64 -11.37
CA ALA A 123 7.38 1.06 -12.29
C ALA A 123 6.72 0.24 -13.40
N GLN A 124 5.66 -0.53 -13.08
CA GLN A 124 4.88 -1.30 -14.06
C GLN A 124 4.17 -0.38 -15.06
N VAL A 125 3.63 0.75 -14.61
CA VAL A 125 3.03 1.80 -15.46
C VAL A 125 4.08 2.37 -16.41
N CYS A 126 5.29 2.69 -15.90
CA CYS A 126 6.36 3.19 -16.74
C CYS A 126 6.81 2.16 -17.79
N LYS A 127 6.97 0.89 -17.40
CA LYS A 127 7.34 -0.20 -18.31
C LYS A 127 6.30 -0.40 -19.41
N GLY A 128 5.02 -0.36 -19.06
CA GLY A 128 3.91 -0.46 -20.02
C GLY A 128 3.53 0.86 -20.69
N LYS A 129 4.38 1.90 -20.61
CA LYS A 129 4.20 3.20 -21.29
C LYS A 129 2.86 3.88 -21.00
N GLY A 130 2.42 3.85 -19.74
CA GLY A 130 1.15 4.42 -19.28
C GLY A 130 0.08 3.37 -18.96
N GLN A 131 0.36 2.10 -19.20
CA GLN A 131 -0.46 0.97 -18.76
C GLN A 131 0.36 0.06 -17.85
N LEU A 132 -0.30 -0.71 -16.98
CA LEU A 132 0.39 -1.69 -16.14
C LEU A 132 0.94 -2.83 -17.01
N ALA A 133 2.23 -3.10 -16.89
CA ALA A 133 2.88 -4.26 -17.50
C ALA A 133 3.81 -4.94 -16.48
N PRO A 134 3.86 -6.30 -16.42
CA PRO A 134 4.73 -7.01 -15.48
C PRO A 134 6.19 -6.62 -15.64
N LEU A 135 6.92 -6.42 -14.54
CA LEU A 135 8.34 -6.10 -14.48
C LEU A 135 9.23 -7.29 -14.88
N GLY A 136 8.74 -8.51 -14.76
CA GLY A 136 9.48 -9.75 -14.98
C GLY A 136 10.14 -10.28 -13.70
N VAL A 137 9.53 -10.05 -12.53
CA VAL A 137 10.04 -10.57 -11.26
C VAL A 137 9.78 -12.07 -11.21
N THR A 138 10.85 -12.86 -11.16
CA THR A 138 10.75 -14.33 -11.16
C THR A 138 10.65 -14.92 -9.75
N ALA A 139 11.02 -14.16 -8.72
CA ALA A 139 10.85 -14.58 -7.33
C ALA A 139 9.37 -14.56 -6.92
N GLU A 140 9.00 -15.50 -6.06
CA GLU A 140 7.68 -15.57 -5.44
C GLU A 140 7.63 -14.75 -4.15
N PRO A 141 6.45 -14.23 -3.77
CA PRO A 141 6.29 -13.54 -2.51
C PRO A 141 6.46 -14.50 -1.33
N LEU A 142 6.79 -13.95 -0.17
CA LEU A 142 6.80 -14.73 1.08
C LEU A 142 5.43 -15.37 1.30
N VAL A 143 5.42 -16.59 1.84
CA VAL A 143 4.22 -17.45 1.93
C VAL A 143 3.02 -16.73 2.54
N TYR A 144 3.22 -15.89 3.57
CA TYR A 144 2.15 -15.16 4.22
C TYR A 144 1.44 -14.14 3.30
N ALA A 145 2.09 -13.69 2.24
CA ALA A 145 1.52 -12.72 1.30
C ALA A 145 0.78 -13.39 0.13
N GLN A 146 0.85 -14.72 0.00
CA GLN A 146 0.18 -15.45 -1.08
C GLN A 146 -1.32 -15.19 -1.19
N PRO A 147 -2.11 -15.16 -0.10
CA PRO A 147 -3.55 -14.94 -0.19
C PRO A 147 -3.94 -13.60 -0.83
N PHE A 148 -3.07 -12.58 -0.76
CA PHE A 148 -3.41 -11.23 -1.20
C PHE A 148 -3.46 -11.07 -2.73
N TRP A 149 -2.68 -11.86 -3.48
CA TRP A 149 -2.68 -11.83 -4.95
C TRP A 149 -3.44 -13.01 -5.57
N LEU A 150 -3.53 -14.16 -4.91
CA LEU A 150 -4.31 -15.31 -5.40
C LEU A 150 -5.82 -15.04 -5.49
N ARG A 151 -6.33 -14.04 -4.79
CA ARG A 151 -7.75 -13.64 -4.84
C ARG A 151 -8.19 -13.07 -6.20
N TYR A 152 -7.25 -12.65 -7.05
CA TYR A 152 -7.58 -12.09 -8.36
C TYR A 152 -7.84 -13.21 -9.37
N GLY A 153 -9.06 -13.29 -9.90
CA GLY A 153 -9.42 -14.30 -10.90
C GLY A 153 -8.85 -14.06 -12.31
N ASN A 154 -8.26 -12.88 -12.56
CA ASN A 154 -7.63 -12.56 -13.84
C ASN A 154 -6.11 -12.77 -13.74
N ILE A 155 -5.57 -13.65 -14.57
CA ILE A 155 -4.15 -14.05 -14.52
C ILE A 155 -3.18 -12.87 -14.72
N HIS A 156 -3.51 -11.92 -15.58
CA HIS A 156 -2.66 -10.75 -15.80
C HIS A 156 -2.64 -9.81 -14.60
N ARG A 157 -3.79 -9.62 -13.92
CA ARG A 157 -3.85 -8.89 -12.65
C ARG A 157 -3.11 -9.65 -11.56
N GLN A 158 -3.29 -10.96 -11.50
CA GLN A 158 -2.62 -11.84 -10.56
C GLN A 158 -1.08 -11.72 -10.67
N ASP A 159 -0.54 -11.71 -11.89
CA ASP A 159 0.90 -11.51 -12.12
C ASP A 159 1.39 -10.14 -11.64
N LEU A 160 0.68 -9.06 -11.97
CA LEU A 160 1.06 -7.70 -11.56
C LEU A 160 1.13 -7.56 -10.03
N GLU A 161 0.14 -8.10 -9.34
CA GLU A 161 0.01 -8.04 -7.88
C GLU A 161 1.01 -8.99 -7.21
N ARG A 162 1.25 -10.17 -7.79
CA ARG A 162 2.30 -11.11 -7.34
C ARG A 162 3.65 -10.40 -7.28
N GLU A 163 4.05 -9.71 -8.34
CA GLU A 163 5.33 -8.98 -8.35
C GLU A 163 5.41 -7.87 -7.29
N ALA A 164 4.31 -7.13 -7.10
CA ALA A 164 4.22 -6.09 -6.08
C ALA A 164 4.39 -6.65 -4.67
N PHE A 165 3.66 -7.73 -4.34
CA PHE A 165 3.85 -8.44 -3.06
C PHE A 165 5.22 -9.10 -2.94
N THR A 166 5.81 -9.61 -4.04
CA THR A 166 7.17 -10.16 -4.02
C THR A 166 8.15 -9.11 -3.53
N ILE A 167 8.16 -7.92 -4.14
CA ILE A 167 9.09 -6.84 -3.79
C ILE A 167 8.79 -6.27 -2.41
N GLN A 168 7.52 -6.02 -2.09
CA GLN A 168 7.07 -5.47 -0.80
C GLN A 168 7.57 -6.28 0.40
N THR A 169 7.62 -7.61 0.25
CA THR A 169 7.96 -8.53 1.34
C THR A 169 9.45 -8.80 1.49
N GLN A 170 10.32 -8.27 0.61
CA GLN A 170 11.76 -8.50 0.70
C GLN A 170 12.44 -7.65 1.77
N PRO A 171 13.54 -8.15 2.38
CA PRO A 171 14.36 -7.37 3.30
C PRO A 171 15.05 -6.18 2.60
N ASN A 172 15.42 -6.32 1.32
CA ASN A 172 16.05 -5.28 0.51
C ASN A 172 15.06 -4.50 -0.37
N ARG A 173 13.76 -4.47 -0.01
CA ARG A 173 12.67 -3.84 -0.78
C ARG A 173 12.96 -2.39 -1.21
N MET A 174 13.64 -1.60 -0.38
CA MET A 174 14.01 -0.21 -0.67
C MET A 174 14.96 -0.11 -1.87
N ALA A 175 15.97 -0.98 -1.92
CA ALA A 175 16.91 -1.04 -3.04
C ALA A 175 16.23 -1.57 -4.31
N LEU A 176 15.37 -2.59 -4.17
CA LEU A 176 14.63 -3.17 -5.30
C LEU A 176 13.70 -2.14 -5.95
N VAL A 177 12.87 -1.45 -5.16
CA VAL A 177 11.91 -0.48 -5.70
C VAL A 177 12.64 0.68 -6.38
N SER A 178 13.73 1.17 -5.79
CA SER A 178 14.53 2.24 -6.38
C SER A 178 15.16 1.79 -7.70
N GLY A 179 15.68 0.57 -7.76
CA GLY A 179 16.21 -0.04 -8.98
C GLY A 179 15.17 -0.11 -10.09
N TYR A 180 13.96 -0.60 -9.79
CA TYR A 180 12.89 -0.70 -10.78
C TYR A 180 12.34 0.65 -11.24
N LEU A 181 12.17 1.61 -10.32
CA LEU A 181 11.78 2.97 -10.69
C LEU A 181 12.85 3.61 -11.59
N ASN A 182 14.13 3.46 -11.29
CA ASN A 182 15.20 4.02 -12.12
C ASN A 182 15.33 3.33 -13.47
N GLN A 183 15.10 2.01 -13.52
CA GLN A 183 15.18 1.24 -14.76
C GLN A 183 14.05 1.60 -15.72
N PHE A 184 12.82 1.71 -15.22
CA PHE A 184 11.64 1.82 -16.08
C PHE A 184 11.06 3.22 -16.18
N CYS A 185 11.22 4.05 -15.14
CA CYS A 185 10.76 5.43 -15.15
C CYS A 185 11.93 6.37 -15.50
N PRO A 186 11.98 6.94 -16.72
CA PRO A 186 13.04 7.87 -17.08
C PRO A 186 13.00 9.09 -16.16
N SER A 187 14.18 9.55 -15.72
CA SER A 187 14.32 10.90 -15.17
C SER A 187 14.12 11.88 -16.33
N ARG A 188 13.25 12.89 -16.14
CA ARG A 188 13.11 13.98 -17.09
C ARG A 188 13.90 15.18 -16.61
#